data_AF-A0A2W6ANB7-F1
#
_entry.id   AF-A0A2W6ANB7-F1
#
_cell.length_a   1.000
_cell.length_b   1.000
_cell.length_c   1.000
_cell.angle_alpha   90.00
_cell.angle_beta   90.00
_cell.angle_gamma   90.00
#
_symmetry.space_group_name_H-M   'P 1'
#
loop_
_entity.id
_entity.type
_entity.pdbx_description
1 polymer ?
#
loop_
_entity_poly.entity_id
_entity_poly.type
_entity_poly.pdbx_seq_one_letter_code
_entity_poly.pdbx_strand_id
1 'polypeptide(L)' 'MAGWISPVLLVNGAVMGVWQYTQQRKNIDLRVEPFSPLGAEIEALVAAEAEHIGRFFGSPTQLTYGRVDFGKSEAAAED' A
#
# COMPACT_ATOMS: atom_id res chain seq x y z
N MET A 1 -10.24 -9.38 21.83
CA MET A 1 -10.37 -9.17 20.37
C MET A 1 -9.54 -7.97 20.01
N ALA A 2 -8.47 -8.15 19.24
CA ALA A 2 -7.80 -7.04 18.59
C ALA A 2 -8.53 -6.79 17.25
N GLY A 3 -9.00 -5.57 17.03
CA GLY A 3 -9.55 -5.15 15.75
C GLY A 3 -8.43 -4.55 14.91
N TRP A 4 -8.21 -5.09 13.71
CA TRP A 4 -7.24 -4.54 12.77
C TRP A 4 -7.88 -3.46 11.91
N ILE A 5 -7.19 -2.33 11.73
CA ILE A 5 -7.60 -1.27 10.80
C ILE A 5 -6.67 -1.32 9.59
N SER A 6 -7.21 -1.74 8.44
CA SER A 6 -6.44 -1.81 7.20
C SER A 6 -6.26 -0.43 6.57
N PRO A 7 -5.08 -0.13 5.99
CA PRO A 7 -4.89 1.01 5.10
C PRO A 7 -5.78 0.88 3.85
N VAL A 8 -6.33 2.02 3.40
CA VAL A 8 -7.28 2.08 2.28
C VAL A 8 -6.77 2.94 1.14
N LEU A 9 -7.10 2.54 -0.09
CA LEU A 9 -7.01 3.41 -1.27
C LEU A 9 -8.27 4.28 -1.31
N LEU A 10 -8.11 5.57 -1.05
CA LEU A 10 -9.20 6.54 -1.05
C LEU A 10 -9.16 7.40 -2.31
N VAL A 11 -10.23 7.38 -3.10
CA VAL A 11 -10.36 8.16 -4.33
C VAL A 11 -11.67 8.93 -4.26
N ASN A 12 -11.60 10.27 -4.30
CA ASN A 12 -12.78 11.15 -4.24
C ASN A 12 -13.73 10.82 -3.05
N GLY A 13 -13.17 10.45 -1.90
CA GLY A 13 -13.93 10.07 -0.71
C GLY A 13 -14.48 8.64 -0.70
N ALA A 14 -14.27 7.86 -1.76
CA ALA A 14 -14.67 6.45 -1.85
C ALA A 14 -13.48 5.53 -1.58
N VAL A 15 -13.70 4.48 -0.78
CA VAL A 15 -12.73 3.41 -0.59
C VAL A 15 -12.78 2.51 -1.82
N MET A 16 -11.71 2.51 -2.60
CA MET A 16 -11.58 1.75 -3.85
C MET A 16 -10.65 0.54 -3.72
N GLY A 17 -10.08 0.31 -2.55
CA GLY A 17 -9.18 -0.80 -2.30
C GLY A 17 -8.53 -0.73 -0.93
N VAL A 18 -7.68 -1.71 -0.67
CA VAL A 18 -6.79 -1.74 0.49
C VAL A 18 -5.36 -1.80 0.03
N TRP A 19 -4.43 -1.45 0.91
CA TRP A 19 -3.01 -1.58 0.62
C TRP A 19 -2.22 -2.00 1.83
N GLN A 20 -1.04 -2.54 1.57
CA GLN A 20 -0.03 -2.84 2.58
C GLN A 20 1.33 -2.43 2.06
N TYR A 21 2.29 -2.28 2.97
CA TYR A 21 3.68 -2.09 2.60
C TYR A 21 4.58 -2.95 3.49
N THR A 22 5.74 -3.30 2.95
CA THR A 22 6.84 -3.91 3.69
C THR A 22 8.10 -3.08 3.48
N GLN A 23 8.77 -2.70 4.56
CA GLN A 23 10.08 -2.07 4.46
C GLN A 23 11.14 -3.14 4.25
N GLN A 24 11.86 -3.07 3.13
CA GLN A 24 13.06 -3.85 2.89
C GLN A 24 14.29 -2.96 3.15
N ARG A 25 15.49 -3.56 3.15
CA ARG A 25 16.75 -2.82 3.41
C ARG A 25 17.02 -1.64 2.47
N LYS A 26 16.45 -1.63 1.25
CA LYS A 26 16.76 -0.65 0.20
C LYS A 26 15.54 -0.10 -0.54
N ASN A 27 14.34 -0.60 -0.24
CA ASN A 27 13.12 -0.22 -0.93
C ASN A 27 11.90 -0.48 -0.05
N ILE A 28 10.77 0.14 -0.43
CA ILE A 28 9.46 -0.14 0.13
C ILE A 28 8.68 -0.96 -0.90
N ASP A 29 8.31 -2.18 -0.55
CA ASP A 29 7.39 -2.98 -1.35
C ASP A 29 5.97 -2.54 -1.01
N LEU A 30 5.29 -1.85 -1.92
CA LEU A 30 3.93 -1.37 -1.73
C LEU A 30 2.97 -2.15 -2.61
N ARG A 31 1.94 -2.75 -2.00
CA ARG A 31 0.93 -3.52 -2.71
C ARG A 31 -0.45 -2.92 -2.51
N VAL A 32 -1.13 -2.68 -3.62
CA VAL A 32 -2.52 -2.22 -3.67
C VAL A 32 -3.41 -3.35 -4.17
N GLU A 33 -4.50 -3.62 -3.46
CA GLU A 33 -5.60 -4.48 -3.89
C GLU A 33 -6.82 -3.60 -4.19
N PRO A 34 -7.08 -3.26 -5.47
CA PRO A 34 -8.29 -2.57 -5.87
C PRO A 34 -9.50 -3.49 -5.72
N PHE A 35 -10.64 -2.96 -5.27
CA PHE A 35 -11.92 -3.67 -5.24
C PHE A 35 -12.55 -3.82 -6.63
N SER A 36 -12.12 -2.99 -7.58
CA SER A 36 -12.46 -3.04 -9.00
C SER A 36 -11.26 -2.56 -9.82
N PRO A 37 -11.16 -2.93 -11.11
CA PRO A 37 -10.13 -2.39 -11.99
C PRO A 37 -10.08 -0.86 -11.94
N LEU A 38 -8.87 -0.31 -11.86
CA LEU A 38 -8.64 1.13 -11.84
C LEU A 38 -8.49 1.64 -13.28
N GLY A 39 -8.88 2.88 -13.53
CA GLY A 39 -8.54 3.57 -14.76
C GLY A 39 -7.11 4.10 -14.73
N ALA A 40 -6.49 4.30 -15.90
CA ALA A 40 -5.10 4.76 -16.01
C ALA A 40 -4.81 6.07 -15.27
N GLU A 41 -5.77 6.99 -15.20
CA GLU A 41 -5.64 8.23 -14.42
C GLU A 41 -5.48 7.95 -12.92
N ILE A 42 -6.30 7.04 -12.38
CA ILE A 42 -6.22 6.66 -10.97
C ILE A 42 -4.92 5.88 -10.71
N GLU A 43 -4.51 4.98 -11.61
CA GLU A 43 -3.24 4.27 -11.47
C GLU A 43 -2.03 5.22 -11.45
N ALA A 44 -2.06 6.30 -12.24
CA ALA A 44 -1.02 7.32 -12.21
C ALA A 44 -0.99 8.09 -10.88
N LEU A 45 -2.16 8.40 -10.31
CA LEU A 45 -2.26 9.03 -8.98
C LEU A 45 -1.78 8.08 -7.87
N VAL A 46 -2.11 6.79 -7.95
CA VAL A 46 -1.59 5.77 -7.03
C VAL A 46 -0.06 5.69 -7.12
N ALA A 47 0.51 5.74 -8.31
CA ALA A 47 1.96 5.76 -8.49
C ALA A 47 2.61 7.00 -7.86
N ALA A 48 2.04 8.19 -8.06
CA ALA A 48 2.52 9.42 -7.44
C ALA A 48 2.47 9.35 -5.89
N GLU A 49 1.40 8.80 -5.33
CA GLU A 49 1.28 8.63 -3.88
C GLU A 49 2.22 7.56 -3.34
N ALA A 50 2.49 6.48 -4.10
CA ALA A 50 3.52 5.51 -3.74
C ALA A 50 4.90 6.18 -3.62
N GLU A 51 5.26 7.07 -4.57
CA GLU A 51 6.50 7.85 -4.46
C GLU A 51 6.52 8.75 -3.21
N HIS A 52 5.39 9.32 -2.81
CA HIS A 52 5.28 10.12 -1.59
C HIS A 52 5.60 9.29 -0.34
N ILE A 53 5.07 8.08 -0.28
CA ILE A 53 5.36 7.12 0.79
C ILE A 53 6.85 6.74 0.79
N GLY A 54 7.46 6.52 -0.38
CA GLY A 54 8.89 6.27 -0.47
C GLY A 54 9.74 7.42 0.06
N ARG A 55 9.38 8.66 -0.30
CA ARG A 55 10.06 9.86 0.23
C ARG A 55 9.94 9.98 1.74
N PHE A 56 8.78 9.63 2.30
CA PHE A 56 8.58 9.60 3.75
C PHE A 56 9.55 8.60 4.45
N PHE A 57 9.77 7.43 3.85
CA PHE A 57 10.73 6.44 4.36
C PHE A 57 12.19 6.66 3.90
N GLY A 58 12.46 7.69 3.09
CA GLY A 58 13.78 7.92 2.50
C GLY A 58 14.26 6.79 1.57
N SER A 59 13.34 6.00 1.01
CA SER A 59 13.63 4.81 0.20
C SER A 59 12.75 4.75 -1.05
N PRO A 60 13.24 4.24 -2.20
CA PRO A 60 12.41 4.06 -3.39
C PRO A 60 11.28 3.05 -3.14
N THR A 61 10.16 3.19 -3.85
CA THR A 61 9.03 2.27 -3.76
C THR A 61 8.93 1.35 -4.96
N GLN A 62 8.57 0.10 -4.72
CA GLN A 62 8.12 -0.82 -5.74
C GLN A 62 6.61 -1.02 -5.59
N LEU A 63 5.83 -0.38 -6.48
CA LEU A 63 4.38 -0.49 -6.51
C LEU A 63 3.95 -1.76 -7.29
N THR A 64 3.08 -2.56 -6.68
CA THR A 64 2.44 -3.71 -7.32
C THR A 64 0.94 -3.72 -7.06
N TYR A 65 0.18 -4.32 -7.99
CA TYR A 65 -1.24 -4.55 -7.84
C TYR A 65 -1.53 -6.04 -7.61
N GLY A 66 -2.46 -6.34 -6.71
CA GLY A 66 -2.88 -7.70 -6.42
C GLY A 66 -3.26 -7.88 -4.96
N ARG A 67 -3.67 -9.11 -4.61
CA ARG A 67 -4.21 -9.41 -3.28
C ARG A 67 -3.24 -9.06 -2.15
N VAL A 68 -3.78 -8.40 -1.13
CA VAL A 68 -3.14 -8.02 0.12
C VAL A 68 -3.41 -9.09 1.18
N ASP A 69 -2.42 -9.37 2.04
CA ASP A 69 -2.52 -10.37 3.10
C ASP A 69 -2.16 -9.75 4.46
N PHE A 70 -3.17 -9.23 5.15
CA PHE A 70 -3.00 -8.62 6.47
C PHE A 70 -2.75 -9.65 7.59
N GLY A 71 -2.87 -10.95 7.33
CA GLY A 71 -2.67 -12.01 8.32
C GLY A 71 -1.21 -12.24 8.72
N LYS A 72 -0.24 -11.53 8.11
CA LYS A 72 1.21 -11.71 8.32
C LYS A 72 1.97 -10.45 8.74
N SER A 73 1.30 -9.37 9.14
CA SER A 73 2.02 -8.10 9.42
C SER A 73 2.62 -7.96 10.84
N GLU A 74 2.62 -9.02 11.66
CA GLU A 74 2.99 -8.93 13.09
C GLU A 74 4.25 -9.72 13.50
N ALA A 75 5.16 -10.09 12.56
CA ALA A 75 6.35 -10.90 12.89
C ALA A 75 7.71 -10.20 12.69
N ALA A 76 7.75 -8.91 12.34
CA ALA A 76 9.02 -8.26 11.96
C ALA A 76 9.29 -6.91 12.64
N ALA A 77 8.52 -6.52 13.66
CA ALA A 77 8.68 -5.23 14.33
C ALA A 77 9.21 -5.31 15.77
N GLU A 78 9.69 -6.48 16.22
CA GLU A 78 10.39 -6.62 17.50
C GLU A 78 11.69 -7.39 17.27
N ASP A 79 12.77 -6.64 17.03
CA ASP A 79 14.17 -6.98 17.33
C ASP A 79 14.85 -5.72 17.90
#